data_AF-A0A258BJF7-F1
#
_entry.id   AF-A0A258BJF7-F1
#
_cell.length_a   1.000
_cell.length_b   1.000
_cell.length_c   1.000
_cell.angle_alpha   90.00
_cell.angle_beta   90.00
_cell.angle_gamma   90.00
#
_symmetry.space_group_name_H-M   'P 1'
#
loop_
_entity.id
_entity.type
_entity.pdbx_description
1 polymer ?
#
loop_
_entity_poly.entity_id
_entity_poly.type
_entity_poly.pdbx_seq_one_letter_code
_entity_poly.pdbx_strand_id
1 'polypeptide(L)'
;QLDDIAGELREARSRAQQSKKADAQGSRKTSHRRRSPLFSRQFTAIRVDGKNVLDSQKHPYAVLNYATGPGGHSHEDDPELSPEALNAPNARHPALVPMGSAAHSGEDVPVYATGPQAHLLTGVMEASYIYQVMAHALGIDTQK
;
A
#
# COMPACT_ATOMS: atom_id res chain seq x y z
N GLN A 1 51.29 -1.28 32.72
CA GLN A 1 50.96 0.16 32.64
C GLN A 1 50.13 0.54 31.40
N LEU A 2 50.11 -0.24 30.31
CA LEU A 2 49.19 0.00 29.17
C LEU A 2 47.86 -0.76 29.26
N ASP A 3 47.80 -1.85 30.03
CA ASP A 3 46.57 -2.64 30.20
C ASP A 3 45.54 -2.00 31.15
N ASP A 4 45.99 -1.18 32.12
CA ASP A 4 45.09 -0.47 33.06
C ASP A 4 44.26 0.61 32.37
N ILE A 5 44.85 1.33 31.39
CA ILE A 5 44.18 2.40 30.65
C ILE A 5 43.07 1.82 29.75
N ALA A 6 43.28 0.61 29.22
CA ALA A 6 42.29 -0.06 28.39
C ALA A 6 41.05 -0.53 29.18
N GLY A 7 41.23 -0.83 30.48
CA GLY A 7 40.13 -1.15 31.40
C GLY A 7 39.24 0.04 31.69
N GLU A 8 39.83 1.18 32.07
CA GLU A 8 39.09 2.41 32.40
C GLU A 8 38.30 2.96 31.21
N LEU A 9 38.85 2.85 29.99
CA LEU A 9 38.15 3.31 28.78
C LEU A 9 36.90 2.47 28.45
N ARG A 10 36.90 1.18 28.83
CA ARG A 10 35.74 0.29 28.64
C ARG A 10 34.63 0.58 29.65
N GLU A 11 34.97 0.90 30.90
CA GLU A 11 34.00 1.31 31.93
C GLU A 11 33.41 2.69 31.66
N ALA A 12 34.21 3.64 31.18
CA ALA A 12 33.70 4.97 30.80
C ALA A 12 32.68 4.88 29.64
N ARG A 13 32.92 3.99 28.67
CA ARG A 13 31.99 3.74 27.55
C ARG A 13 30.70 3.03 27.98
N SER A 14 30.77 2.10 28.94
CA SER A 14 29.58 1.40 29.43
C SER A 14 28.66 2.32 30.24
N ARG A 15 29.23 3.23 31.06
CA ARG A 15 28.46 4.27 31.78
C ARG A 15 27.80 5.28 30.83
N ALA A 16 28.49 5.68 29.76
CA ALA A 16 27.93 6.57 28.74
C ALA A 16 26.81 5.90 27.90
N GLN A 17 26.86 4.57 27.72
CA GLN A 17 25.78 3.83 27.07
C GLN A 17 24.56 3.63 27.98
N GLN A 18 24.77 3.50 29.30
CA GLN A 18 23.67 3.40 30.26
C GLN A 18 22.95 4.73 30.47
N SER A 19 23.65 5.87 30.45
CA SER A 19 22.99 7.19 30.54
C SER A 19 22.12 7.50 29.32
N LYS A 20 22.55 7.12 28.11
CA LYS A 20 21.73 7.26 26.89
C LYS A 20 20.46 6.40 26.88
N LYS A 21 20.44 5.27 27.59
CA LYS A 21 19.24 4.44 27.73
C LYS A 21 18.25 4.99 28.77
N ALA A 22 18.73 5.67 29.80
CA ALA A 22 17.88 6.30 30.81
C ALA A 22 17.13 7.53 30.25
N ASP A 23 17.76 8.30 29.37
CA ASP A 23 17.14 9.49 28.75
C ASP A 23 16.12 9.16 27.63
N ALA A 24 16.07 7.91 27.16
CA ALA A 24 15.08 7.46 26.18
C ALA A 24 13.71 7.09 26.81
N GLN A 25 13.60 7.13 28.14
CA GLN A 25 12.44 6.66 28.88
C GLN A 25 11.62 7.77 29.59
N GLY A 26 11.96 9.04 29.37
CA GLY A 26 11.24 10.18 29.94
C GLY A 26 10.74 11.17 28.89
N SER A 27 9.43 11.44 28.90
CA SER A 27 8.74 12.52 28.15
C SER A 27 8.39 12.14 26.69
N ARG A 28 7.12 12.02 26.27
CA ARG A 28 5.98 12.91 26.51
C ARG A 28 4.66 12.13 26.37
N LYS A 29 3.78 12.27 27.38
CA LYS A 29 2.33 12.03 27.24
C LYS A 29 1.78 13.04 26.23
N THR A 30 1.32 12.59 25.06
CA THR A 30 0.49 13.40 24.17
C THR A 30 -0.67 12.61 23.60
N SER A 31 -1.88 13.14 23.86
CA SER A 31 -3.16 12.88 23.20
C SER A 31 -3.62 11.43 23.06
N HIS A 32 -4.51 11.00 23.97
CA HIS A 32 -5.49 9.95 23.70
C HIS A 32 -6.45 10.40 22.59
N ARG A 33 -6.05 10.26 21.31
CA ARG A 33 -7.04 10.08 20.26
C ARG A 33 -7.58 8.67 20.45
N ARG A 34 -8.78 8.54 21.01
CA ARG A 34 -9.53 7.28 20.99
C ARG A 34 -9.77 6.94 19.51
N ARG A 35 -8.86 6.18 18.91
CA ARG A 35 -9.12 5.53 17.63
C ARG A 35 -10.19 4.49 17.92
N SER A 36 -11.39 4.72 17.40
CA SER A 36 -12.47 3.75 17.43
C SER A 36 -11.93 2.40 16.90
N PRO A 37 -11.98 1.31 17.66
CA PRO A 37 -11.36 0.04 17.28
C PRO A 37 -12.14 -0.72 16.19
N LEU A 38 -13.24 -0.15 15.68
CA LEU A 38 -14.23 -0.89 14.89
C LEU A 38 -13.97 -0.94 13.38
N PHE A 39 -13.02 -0.18 12.81
CA PHE A 39 -12.95 -0.05 11.34
C PHE A 39 -11.52 -0.03 10.75
N SER A 40 -10.61 -0.85 11.27
CA SER A 40 -9.24 -0.95 10.73
C SER A 40 -8.75 -2.39 10.50
N ARG A 41 -9.64 -3.36 10.31
CA ARG A 41 -9.25 -4.62 9.67
C ARG A 41 -9.24 -4.41 8.16
N GLN A 42 -8.08 -4.09 7.63
CA GLN A 42 -7.82 -4.13 6.19
C GLN A 42 -7.83 -5.61 5.75
N PHE A 43 -8.72 -5.97 4.83
CA PHE A 43 -8.94 -7.34 4.33
C PHE A 43 -7.92 -7.75 3.25
N THR A 44 -6.68 -7.27 3.33
CA THR A 44 -5.69 -7.47 2.27
C THR A 44 -5.18 -8.91 2.22
N ALA A 45 -5.01 -9.53 3.41
CA ALA A 45 -4.72 -10.96 3.57
C ALA A 45 -5.96 -11.71 4.05
N ILE A 46 -6.22 -12.90 3.50
CA ILE A 46 -7.29 -13.78 3.98
C ILE A 46 -6.72 -14.65 5.11
N ARG A 47 -7.24 -14.47 6.33
CA ARG A 47 -6.76 -15.18 7.52
C ARG A 47 -7.91 -15.74 8.36
N VAL A 48 -7.75 -16.98 8.83
CA VAL A 48 -8.61 -17.65 9.82
C VAL A 48 -7.73 -18.04 11.01
N ASP A 49 -8.16 -17.72 12.22
CA ASP A 49 -7.41 -17.98 13.47
C ASP A 49 -5.96 -17.48 13.46
N GLY A 50 -5.71 -16.34 12.80
CA GLY A 50 -4.38 -15.76 12.70
C GLY A 50 -3.44 -16.48 11.73
N LYS A 51 -3.91 -17.43 10.93
CA LYS A 51 -3.14 -18.11 9.88
C LYS A 51 -3.68 -17.74 8.50
N ASN A 52 -2.80 -17.68 7.51
CA ASN A 52 -3.21 -17.43 6.12
C ASN A 52 -4.06 -18.61 5.62
N VAL A 53 -5.13 -18.28 4.90
CA VAL A 53 -5.90 -19.28 4.15
C VAL A 53 -5.07 -19.67 2.93
N LEU A 54 -5.01 -20.97 2.67
CA LEU A 54 -4.20 -21.54 1.60
C LEU A 54 -5.11 -22.01 0.46
N ASP A 55 -4.57 -21.98 -0.75
CA ASP A 55 -5.20 -22.58 -1.94
C ASP A 55 -5.11 -24.12 -1.93
N SER A 56 -5.57 -24.75 -3.01
CA SER A 56 -5.49 -26.21 -3.18
C SER A 56 -4.05 -26.75 -3.26
N GLN A 57 -3.08 -25.88 -3.52
CA GLN A 57 -1.66 -26.21 -3.62
C GLN A 57 -0.90 -25.90 -2.32
N LYS A 58 -1.59 -25.44 -1.27
CA LYS A 58 -1.05 -25.07 0.05
C LYS A 58 -0.27 -23.75 0.06
N HIS A 59 -0.50 -22.85 -0.89
CA HIS A 59 0.13 -21.53 -0.91
C HIS A 59 -0.86 -20.46 -0.43
N PRO A 60 -0.41 -19.42 0.30
CA PRO A 60 -1.27 -18.33 0.72
C PRO A 60 -1.62 -17.44 -0.48
N TYR A 61 -2.80 -16.81 -0.45
CA TYR A 61 -3.22 -15.87 -1.49
C TYR A 61 -3.79 -14.58 -0.90
N ALA A 62 -3.60 -13.47 -1.62
CA ALA A 62 -4.11 -12.16 -1.25
C ALA A 62 -5.46 -11.87 -1.92
N VAL A 63 -6.23 -10.95 -1.35
CA VAL A 63 -7.49 -10.48 -1.96
C VAL A 63 -7.21 -9.63 -3.20
N LEU A 64 -6.19 -8.78 -3.15
CA LEU A 64 -5.75 -7.96 -4.28
C LEU A 64 -4.51 -8.58 -4.92
N ASN A 65 -4.60 -8.86 -6.21
CA ASN A 65 -3.52 -9.37 -7.05
C ASN A 65 -3.49 -8.62 -8.38
N TYR A 66 -2.39 -8.72 -9.10
CA TYR A 66 -2.19 -8.11 -10.41
C TYR A 66 -1.96 -9.18 -11.48
N ALA A 67 -2.31 -8.88 -12.73
CA ALA A 67 -1.99 -9.79 -13.84
C ALA A 67 -0.49 -9.76 -14.18
N THR A 68 0.13 -8.59 -14.09
CA THR A 68 1.54 -8.37 -14.41
C THR A 68 2.18 -7.46 -13.36
N GLY A 69 3.50 -7.54 -13.19
CA GLY A 69 4.25 -6.55 -12.43
C GLY A 69 5.35 -7.11 -11.54
N PRO A 70 5.97 -6.25 -10.71
CA PRO A 70 7.19 -6.58 -9.98
C PRO A 70 6.96 -7.42 -8.72
N GLY A 71 5.70 -7.75 -8.41
CA GLY A 71 5.35 -8.67 -7.35
C GLY A 71 5.16 -10.12 -7.82
N GLY A 72 5.44 -10.41 -9.10
CA GLY A 72 5.48 -11.78 -9.60
C GLY A 72 6.71 -12.52 -9.10
N HIS A 73 6.51 -13.75 -8.64
CA HIS A 73 7.51 -14.61 -8.02
C HIS A 73 7.37 -16.03 -8.59
N SER A 74 8.42 -16.83 -8.41
CA SER A 74 8.35 -18.26 -8.77
C SER A 74 7.47 -18.99 -7.75
N HIS A 75 6.95 -20.17 -8.12
CA HIS A 75 6.14 -21.00 -7.21
C HIS A 75 6.94 -21.55 -6.02
N GLU A 76 8.28 -21.47 -6.09
CA GLU A 76 9.21 -21.89 -5.05
C GLU A 76 9.42 -20.76 -4.01
N ASP A 77 9.09 -19.53 -4.39
CA ASP A 77 9.24 -18.31 -3.58
C ASP A 77 7.87 -17.79 -3.14
N ASP A 78 7.29 -18.42 -2.13
CA ASP A 78 6.04 -17.94 -1.53
C ASP A 78 6.24 -16.54 -0.90
N PRO A 79 5.49 -15.52 -1.33
CA PRO A 79 5.63 -14.19 -0.78
C PRO A 79 5.10 -14.16 0.66
N GLU A 80 5.70 -13.31 1.50
CA GLU A 80 5.16 -13.05 2.82
C GLU A 80 3.83 -12.28 2.70
N LEU A 81 2.71 -12.99 2.83
CA LEU A 81 1.36 -12.39 2.80
C LEU A 81 0.84 -12.07 4.21
N SER A 82 1.68 -11.47 5.05
CA SER A 82 1.22 -10.90 6.32
C SER A 82 0.47 -9.60 6.06
N PRO A 83 -0.56 -9.24 6.85
CA PRO A 83 -1.21 -7.93 6.78
C PRO A 83 -0.21 -6.79 6.92
N GLU A 84 0.80 -6.94 7.76
CA GLU A 84 1.85 -5.95 7.94
C GLU A 84 2.65 -5.75 6.64
N ALA A 85 3.05 -6.84 5.98
CA ALA A 85 3.76 -6.79 4.71
C ALA A 85 2.90 -6.24 3.56
N LEU A 86 1.65 -6.67 3.45
CA LEU A 86 0.73 -6.25 2.38
C LEU A 86 0.20 -4.82 2.53
N ASN A 87 0.19 -4.27 3.74
CA ASN A 87 -0.22 -2.88 3.99
C ASN A 87 0.98 -1.92 4.08
N ALA A 88 2.21 -2.41 3.91
CA ALA A 88 3.37 -1.55 3.85
C ALA A 88 3.26 -0.60 2.63
N PRO A 89 3.69 0.67 2.73
CA PRO A 89 3.54 1.64 1.64
C PRO A 89 4.18 1.22 0.32
N ASN A 90 5.24 0.40 0.38
CA ASN A 90 5.97 -0.10 -0.78
C ASN A 90 5.72 -1.60 -1.04
N ALA A 91 4.63 -2.15 -0.49
CA ALA A 91 4.25 -3.53 -0.69
C ALA A 91 4.04 -3.82 -2.17
N ARG A 92 4.56 -4.96 -2.64
CA ARG A 92 4.29 -5.46 -3.98
C ARG A 92 3.34 -6.64 -3.85
N HIS A 93 2.10 -6.42 -4.30
CA HIS A 93 1.10 -7.49 -4.33
C HIS A 93 1.49 -8.57 -5.35
N PRO A 94 1.05 -9.82 -5.14
CA PRO A 94 1.29 -10.92 -6.07
C PRO A 94 0.89 -10.54 -7.49
N ALA A 95 1.74 -10.91 -8.45
CA ALA A 95 1.43 -10.79 -9.87
C ALA A 95 1.62 -12.11 -10.60
N LEU A 96 0.75 -12.42 -11.56
CA LEU A 96 0.84 -13.68 -12.31
C LEU A 96 2.05 -13.71 -13.25
N VAL A 97 2.34 -12.62 -13.94
CA VAL A 97 3.49 -12.50 -14.86
C VAL A 97 4.53 -11.54 -14.27
N PRO A 98 5.74 -12.01 -13.93
CA PRO A 98 6.78 -11.17 -13.36
C PRO A 98 7.31 -10.18 -14.40
N MET A 99 7.22 -8.88 -14.10
CA MET A 99 7.68 -7.79 -14.96
C MET A 99 8.29 -6.68 -14.10
N GLY A 100 9.20 -5.87 -14.66
CA GLY A 100 9.76 -4.73 -13.92
C GLY A 100 8.71 -3.66 -13.54
N SER A 101 7.62 -3.59 -14.31
CA SER A 101 6.47 -2.73 -14.06
C SER A 101 5.20 -3.47 -14.49
N ALA A 102 4.08 -3.20 -13.82
CA ALA A 102 2.77 -3.65 -14.29
C ALA A 102 2.46 -2.97 -15.64
N ALA A 103 1.86 -3.72 -16.56
CA ALA A 103 1.30 -3.20 -17.80
C ALA A 103 -0.05 -2.51 -17.54
N HIS A 104 -0.40 -1.55 -18.38
CA HIS A 104 -1.77 -1.02 -18.42
C HIS A 104 -2.73 -2.10 -18.92
N SER A 105 -3.93 -2.09 -18.35
CA SER A 105 -5.01 -2.95 -18.78
C SER A 105 -5.89 -2.21 -19.81
N GLY A 106 -6.61 -2.97 -20.63
CA GLY A 106 -7.40 -2.49 -21.77
C GLY A 106 -8.91 -2.58 -21.55
N GLU A 107 -9.36 -2.57 -20.30
CA GLU A 107 -10.77 -2.57 -19.93
C GLU A 107 -11.42 -1.19 -20.11
N ASP A 108 -12.74 -1.18 -20.31
CA ASP A 108 -13.52 0.06 -20.29
C ASP A 108 -13.48 0.69 -18.89
N VAL A 109 -13.23 2.01 -18.84
CA VAL A 109 -13.17 2.78 -17.57
C VAL A 109 -14.46 3.57 -17.34
N PRO A 110 -14.96 3.65 -16.09
CA PRO A 110 -16.18 4.38 -15.79
C PRO A 110 -15.96 5.89 -15.88
N VAL A 111 -16.97 6.60 -16.39
CA VAL A 111 -17.04 8.07 -16.38
C VAL A 111 -18.17 8.48 -15.44
N TYR A 112 -17.87 9.35 -14.48
CA TYR A 112 -18.84 9.94 -13.56
C TYR A 112 -18.96 11.44 -13.85
N ALA A 113 -20.18 11.94 -14.02
CA ALA A 113 -20.42 13.34 -14.36
C ALA A 113 -21.56 13.94 -13.53
N THR A 114 -21.46 15.25 -13.28
CA THR A 114 -22.49 16.06 -12.62
C THR A 114 -22.47 17.47 -13.20
N GLY A 115 -23.62 18.16 -13.15
CA GLY A 115 -23.78 19.51 -13.70
C GLY A 115 -24.41 19.56 -15.11
N PRO A 116 -24.28 20.70 -15.81
CA PRO A 116 -24.89 20.91 -17.12
C PRO A 116 -24.49 19.82 -18.12
N GLN A 117 -25.47 19.30 -18.84
CA GLN A 117 -25.28 18.24 -19.85
C GLN A 117 -24.69 16.90 -19.34
N ALA A 118 -24.58 16.69 -18.02
CA ALA A 118 -24.06 15.42 -17.47
C ALA A 118 -24.90 14.20 -17.89
N HIS A 119 -26.19 14.38 -18.15
CA HIS A 119 -27.10 13.35 -18.64
C HIS A 119 -26.74 12.80 -20.04
N LEU A 120 -25.82 13.44 -20.77
CA LEU A 120 -25.32 12.92 -22.05
C LEU A 120 -24.27 11.81 -21.85
N LEU A 121 -23.62 11.75 -20.69
CA LEU A 121 -22.64 10.70 -20.35
C LEU A 121 -23.36 9.49 -19.73
N THR A 122 -24.04 8.72 -20.57
CA THR A 122 -24.75 7.49 -20.19
C THR A 122 -24.41 6.33 -21.11
N GLY A 123 -24.47 5.10 -20.59
CA GLY A 123 -24.17 3.88 -21.35
C GLY A 123 -22.66 3.68 -21.60
N VAL A 124 -22.35 2.94 -22.67
CA VAL A 124 -20.98 2.70 -23.15
C VAL A 124 -20.69 3.67 -24.29
N MET A 125 -19.51 4.30 -24.26
CA MET A 125 -19.12 5.33 -25.21
C MET A 125 -17.63 5.29 -25.48
N GLU A 126 -17.23 5.81 -26.63
CA GLU A 126 -15.82 6.03 -26.97
C GLU A 126 -15.17 7.08 -26.05
N ALA A 127 -13.91 6.90 -25.70
CA ALA A 127 -13.18 7.87 -24.87
C ALA A 127 -13.14 9.29 -25.47
N SER A 128 -13.20 9.40 -26.81
CA SER A 128 -13.25 10.68 -27.53
C SER A 128 -14.59 11.43 -27.36
N TYR A 129 -15.68 10.74 -27.00
CA TYR A 129 -16.99 11.34 -26.81
C TYR A 129 -17.04 12.29 -25.61
N ILE A 130 -16.21 12.04 -24.58
CA ILE A 130 -16.10 12.90 -23.39
C ILE A 130 -15.76 14.34 -23.78
N TYR A 131 -14.82 14.52 -24.72
CA TYR A 131 -14.46 15.85 -25.24
C TYR A 131 -15.65 16.54 -25.90
N GLN A 132 -16.42 15.82 -26.72
CA GLN A 132 -17.56 16.39 -27.44
C GLN A 132 -18.63 16.88 -26.47
N VAL A 133 -18.94 16.08 -25.44
CA VAL A 133 -19.91 16.48 -24.40
C VAL A 133 -19.42 17.70 -23.63
N MET A 134 -18.13 17.76 -23.24
CA MET A 134 -17.58 18.93 -22.55
C MET A 134 -17.62 20.20 -23.42
N ALA A 135 -17.26 20.09 -24.71
CA ALA A 135 -17.30 21.21 -25.64
C ALA A 135 -18.72 21.75 -25.83
N HIS A 136 -19.70 20.86 -25.98
CA HIS A 136 -21.12 21.21 -26.06
C HIS A 136 -21.64 21.84 -24.75
N ALA A 137 -21.28 21.29 -23.60
CA ALA A 137 -21.67 21.84 -22.30
C ALA A 137 -21.13 23.25 -22.04
N LEU A 138 -19.93 23.55 -22.57
CA LEU A 138 -19.27 24.85 -22.46
C LEU A 138 -19.66 25.83 -23.59
N GLY A 139 -20.44 25.40 -24.58
CA GLY A 139 -20.80 26.23 -25.74
C GLY A 139 -19.60 26.59 -26.62
N ILE A 140 -18.57 25.75 -26.66
CA ILE A 140 -17.37 25.98 -27.50
C ILE A 140 -17.71 25.68 -28.98
N ASP A 141 -18.66 24.79 -29.22
CA ASP A 141 -19.15 24.39 -30.55
C ASP A 141 -20.04 25.44 -31.23
N THR A 142 -20.64 26.33 -30.45
CA THR A 142 -21.64 27.33 -30.88
C THR A 142 -21.02 28.70 -31.23
N GLN A 143 -19.72 28.89 -31.06
CA GLN A 143 -18.99 30.15 -31.35
C GLN A 143 -18.59 30.30 -32.84
N LYS A 144 -19.40 29.81 -33.79
CA LYS A 144 -19.14 29.97 -35.24
C LYS A 144 -19.90 31.14 -35.85
#